data_AF-A0A7W0A4B1-F1
#
_entry.id   AF-A0A7W0A4B1-F1
#
_cell.length_a   1.000
_cell.length_b   1.000
_cell.length_c   1.000
_cell.angle_alpha   90.00
_cell.angle_beta   90.00
_cell.angle_gamma   90.00
#
_symmetry.space_group_name_H-M   'P 1'
#
loop_
_entity.id
_entity.type
_entity.pdbx_description
1 polymer ?
#
loop_
_entity_poly.entity_id
_entity_poly.type
_entity_poly.pdbx_seq_one_letter_code
_entity_poly.pdbx_strand_id
1 'polypeptide(L)' 'MNDTAVHSKRAAAVEWCEAATTHSRESGGKPWVYALVPHDAIFENQTLNYLLQLYSA' A
#
# COMPACT_ATOMS: atom_id res chain seq x y z
N MET A 1 3.93 -16.21 -9.93
CA MET A 1 4.86 -15.22 -9.35
C MET A 1 5.51 -14.28 -10.39
N ASN A 2 5.69 -14.65 -11.68
CA ASN A 2 6.32 -13.80 -12.71
C ASN A 2 5.33 -13.23 -13.75
N ASP A 3 4.12 -12.91 -13.33
CA ASP A 3 3.16 -12.25 -14.22
C ASP A 3 3.51 -10.77 -14.33
N THR A 4 3.94 -10.33 -15.51
CA THR A 4 4.29 -8.94 -15.80
C THR A 4 3.15 -7.98 -15.47
N ALA A 5 1.90 -8.37 -15.71
CA ALA A 5 0.76 -7.51 -15.41
C ALA A 5 0.58 -7.30 -13.90
N VAL A 6 0.88 -8.31 -13.08
CA VAL A 6 0.84 -8.19 -11.61
C VAL A 6 1.93 -7.23 -11.13
N HIS A 7 3.15 -7.34 -11.66
CA HIS A 7 4.26 -6.46 -11.31
C HIS A 7 4.04 -5.01 -11.76
N SER A 8 3.54 -4.80 -12.98
CA SER A 8 3.19 -3.45 -13.47
C SER A 8 2.09 -2.80 -12.64
N LYS A 9 1.05 -3.56 -12.26
CA LYS A 9 -0.02 -3.05 -11.39
C LYS A 9 0.49 -2.68 -10.01
N ARG A 10 1.40 -3.50 -9.44
CA ARG A 10 2.07 -3.19 -8.17
C ARG A 10 2.83 -1.86 -8.25
N ALA A 11 3.64 -1.67 -9.29
CA ALA A 11 4.41 -0.44 -9.46
C ALA A 11 3.50 0.80 -9.55
N ALA A 12 2.45 0.73 -10.37
CA ALA A 12 1.47 1.82 -10.50
C ALA A 12 0.75 2.12 -9.18
N ALA A 13 0.44 1.10 -8.37
CA ALA A 13 -0.19 1.29 -7.07
C ALA A 13 0.72 2.01 -6.07
N VAL A 14 2.03 1.70 -6.07
CA VAL A 14 3.02 2.38 -5.22
C VAL A 14 3.14 3.86 -5.61
N GLU A 15 3.32 4.12 -6.91
CA GLU A 15 3.42 5.51 -7.43
C GLU A 15 2.17 6.33 -7.09
N TRP A 16 0.98 5.72 -7.21
CA TRP A 16 -0.26 6.38 -6.82
C TRP A 16 -0.31 6.71 -5.33
N CYS A 17 0.14 5.81 -4.44
CA CYS A 17 0.15 6.06 -3.00
C CYS A 17 1.08 7.23 -2.64
N GLU A 18 2.25 7.33 -3.28
CA GLU A 18 3.19 8.43 -3.10
C GLU A 18 2.59 9.78 -3.54
N ALA A 19 1.97 9.81 -4.72
CA ALA A 19 1.31 11.00 -5.26
C ALA A 19 0.12 11.43 -4.38
N ALA A 20 -0.73 10.48 -3.98
CA ALA A 20 -1.88 10.74 -3.10
C ALA A 20 -1.42 11.29 -1.74
N THR A 21 -0.36 10.71 -1.16
CA THR A 21 0.22 11.17 0.11
C THR A 21 0.75 12.61 -0.01
N THR A 22 1.45 12.91 -1.11
CA THR A 22 1.99 14.24 -1.39
C THR A 22 0.86 15.26 -1.51
N HIS A 23 -0.14 14.98 -2.34
CA HIS A 23 -1.30 15.85 -2.52
C HIS A 23 -2.09 16.07 -1.22
N SER A 24 -2.31 15.00 -0.44
CA SER A 24 -3.02 15.09 0.84
C SER A 24 -2.27 15.99 1.83
N ARG A 25 -0.94 15.87 1.89
CA ARG A 25 -0.08 16.70 2.74
C ARG A 25 -0.11 18.17 2.34
N GLU A 26 -0.01 18.46 1.04
CA GLU A 26 -0.09 19.82 0.50
C GLU A 26 -1.47 20.46 0.73
N SER A 27 -2.53 19.65 0.73
CA SER A 27 -3.91 20.10 0.91
C SER A 27 -4.35 20.21 2.38
N GLY A 28 -3.44 20.00 3.35
CA GLY A 28 -3.75 20.02 4.78
C GLY A 28 -4.65 18.87 5.25
N GLY A 29 -4.69 17.78 4.46
CA GLY A 29 -5.45 16.58 4.78
C GLY A 29 -4.83 15.76 5.91
N LYS A 30 -5.58 14.75 6.37
CA LYS A 30 -5.10 13.80 7.38
C LYS A 30 -3.94 12.95 6.81
N PRO A 31 -2.85 12.70 7.56
CA PRO A 31 -1.78 11.84 7.09
C PRO A 31 -2.28 10.38 7.04
N TRP A 32 -2.40 9.86 5.82
CA TRP A 32 -2.73 8.46 5.58
C TRP A 32 -1.44 7.65 5.39
N VAL A 33 -1.45 6.42 5.90
CA VAL A 33 -0.42 5.42 5.61
C VAL A 33 -1.03 4.41 4.67
N TYR A 34 -0.33 4.13 3.58
CA TYR A 34 -0.76 3.16 2.58
C TYR A 34 0.07 1.88 2.73
N ALA A 35 -0.57 0.72 2.57
CA ALA A 35 0.10 -0.57 2.60
C ALA A 35 -0.39 -1.46 1.46
N LEU A 36 0.55 -2.09 0.74
CA LEU A 36 0.25 -2.99 -0.36
C LEU A 36 0.39 -4.45 0.10
N VAL A 37 -0.71 -5.03 0.59
CA VAL A 37 -0.73 -6.37 1.18
C VAL A 37 -1.03 -7.43 0.10
N PRO A 38 -0.17 -8.45 -0.07
CA PRO A 38 -0.46 -9.60 -0.92
C PRO A 38 -1.72 -10.36 -0.46
N HIS A 39 -2.52 -10.87 -1.40
CA HIS A 39 -3.76 -11.58 -1.06
C HIS A 39 -3.53 -12.87 -0.24
N ASP A 40 -2.36 -13.49 -0.36
CA ASP A 40 -1.91 -14.68 0.36
C ASP A 40 -1.26 -14.37 1.71
N ALA A 41 -1.04 -13.10 2.03
CA ALA A 41 -0.49 -12.67 3.32
C ALA A 41 -1.57 -12.40 4.38
N ILE A 42 -2.85 -12.36 4.00
CA ILE A 42 -3.97 -12.04 4.89
C ILE A 42 -4.54 -13.31 5.51
N PHE A 43 -4.55 -13.36 6.84
CA PHE A 43 -5.13 -14.46 7.62
C PHE A 43 -6.04 -13.90 8.72
N GLU A 44 -7.07 -14.65 9.11
CA GLU A 44 -8.09 -14.21 10.09
C GLU A 44 -7.53 -13.85 11.47
N ASN A 45 -6.37 -14.41 11.84
CA ASN A 45 -5.71 -14.19 13.13
C ASN A 45 -4.74 -13.00 13.14
N GLN A 46 -4.58 -12.27 12.03
CA GLN A 46 -3.66 -11.14 11.95
C GLN A 46 -4.33 -9.81 12.31
N THR A 47 -3.53 -8.89 12.85
CA THR A 47 -3.98 -7.52 13.13
C THR A 47 -3.60 -6.58 12.01
N LEU A 48 -4.36 -5.50 11.83
CA LEU A 48 -4.02 -4.44 10.88
C LEU A 48 -2.63 -3.85 11.17
N ASN A 49 -2.28 -3.65 12.44
CA ASN A 49 -0.97 -3.11 12.82
C ASN A 49 0.19 -4.00 12.34
N TYR A 50 0.04 -5.32 12.45
CA TYR A 50 1.04 -6.27 11.95
C TYR A 50 1.20 -6.16 10.43
N LEU A 51 0.09 -6.09 9.69
CA LEU A 51 0.12 -5.90 8.24
C LEU A 51 0.77 -4.57 7.83
N LEU A 52 0.47 -3.49 8.56
CA LEU A 52 1.07 -2.18 8.32
C LEU A 52 2.58 -2.17 8.58
N GLN A 53 3.07 -2.90 9.60
CA GLN A 53 4.52 -3.04 9.85
C GLN A 53 5.25 -3.73 8.70
N LEU A 54 4.60 -4.67 8.02
CA LEU A 54 5.22 -5.44 6.94
C LEU A 54 5.15 -4.77 5.58
N TYR A 55 4.07 -4.01 5.32
CA TYR A 55 3.71 -3.61 3.96
C TYR A 55 3.46 -2.12 3.77
N SER A 56 3.68 -1.28 4.78
CA SER A 56 3.57 0.18 4.61
C SER A 56 4.62 0.73 3.65
N ALA A 57 4.23 1.69 2.83
CA ALA A 57 5.08 2.47 1.93
C ALA A 57 5.63 3.73 2.61
#